data_AF-A0A0Q5S361-F1
#
_entry.id   AF-A0A0Q5S361-F1
#
_cell.length_a   1.000
_cell.length_b   1.000
_cell.length_c   1.000
_cell.angle_alpha   90.00
_cell.angle_beta   90.00
_cell.angle_gamma   90.00
#
_symmetry.space_group_name_H-M   'P 1'
#
loop_
_entity.id
_entity.type
_entity.pdbx_description
1 polymer ?
#
loop_
_entity_poly.entity_id
_entity_poly.type
_entity_poly.pdbx_seq_one_letter_code
_entity_poly.pdbx_strand_id
1 'polypeptide(L)'
;MSIIDDPQETVDLDPSRIFGDESRELLRDIESKGWPGRRLSSLIAREPELLKASAEAESVGHLYVPTTLGGKAAAEMAGTRSDGRVLSLSLDGEIVDPGFLAAWLNTEQGTASRRRAIRASSRGTFINALRSDASSLMRWADELIVPVPDHGTQLALSSADVRLLSFEAALSAQRESVWASPEGAEDVVNRIAGAFDDSLSSWLDHLPYPVASALWTAETASTAGEQQRAYIHAWEAIVTFHATVLLSASRTDPGSRSGVEAGIRQTLNEKHLSIERASFGTWVVIIERVTKELRSALEAGSADEVARIRRAFGGLTQTGIERLTSKEFVKKINEVNTKRNRWLGHTGYTSEEEWRRQVLSLQGDLSELRQILGTVWTQLLLVRAGGSKLRRDGRVQAAEVAVGTRSPFKIKEFSVGEEMVDGELYLVRDESESPLRLGQFVQLRAAPRDAQYTTYFYNRTEGASVRMVSYQQGFDSEIQDDVEGFRSDFGGLALG
;
A
#
# COMPACT_ATOMS: atom_id res chain seq x y z
N MET A 1 24.99 -52.56 -33.97
CA MET A 1 23.57 -52.32 -33.65
C MET A 1 23.55 -51.07 -32.79
N SER A 2 23.37 -49.92 -33.42
CA SER A 2 23.48 -48.59 -32.80
C SER A 2 22.08 -48.19 -32.36
N ILE A 3 21.89 -47.91 -31.07
CA ILE A 3 20.65 -47.35 -30.55
C ILE A 3 20.75 -45.85 -30.74
N ILE A 4 19.82 -45.31 -31.51
CA ILE A 4 19.69 -43.89 -31.83
C ILE A 4 19.08 -43.21 -30.62
N ASP A 5 19.73 -42.15 -30.13
CA ASP A 5 19.18 -41.19 -29.19
C ASP A 5 17.90 -40.58 -29.76
N ASP A 6 16.79 -40.78 -29.07
CA ASP A 6 15.54 -40.08 -29.35
C ASP A 6 15.60 -38.72 -28.63
N PRO A 7 15.45 -37.58 -29.33
CA PRO A 7 15.45 -36.28 -28.68
C PRO A 7 14.20 -36.16 -27.80
N GLN A 8 14.39 -35.93 -26.50
CA GLN A 8 13.31 -35.50 -25.60
C GLN A 8 12.82 -34.12 -26.06
N GLU A 9 11.80 -34.12 -26.91
CA GLU A 9 11.05 -32.93 -27.28
C GLU A 9 10.33 -32.43 -26.03
N THR A 10 10.90 -31.42 -25.38
CA THR A 10 10.24 -30.69 -24.29
C THR A 10 9.11 -29.90 -24.92
N VAL A 11 7.90 -30.44 -24.84
CA VAL A 11 6.70 -29.75 -25.33
C VAL A 11 6.49 -28.52 -24.45
N ASP A 12 6.90 -27.36 -24.96
CA ASP A 12 6.62 -26.05 -24.37
C ASP A 12 5.13 -25.75 -24.57
N LEU A 13 4.32 -26.27 -23.66
CA LEU A 13 2.91 -25.93 -23.57
C LEU A 13 2.83 -24.49 -23.08
N ASP A 14 2.73 -23.55 -24.03
CA ASP A 14 2.41 -22.14 -23.77
C ASP A 14 1.28 -22.08 -22.72
N PRO A 15 1.61 -21.70 -21.48
CA PRO A 15 0.72 -21.95 -20.36
C PRO A 15 -0.47 -20.97 -20.37
N SER A 16 -0.42 -19.92 -21.21
CA SER A 16 -1.42 -18.85 -21.34
C SER A 16 -2.87 -19.33 -21.54
N ARG A 17 -3.08 -20.58 -22.03
CA ARG A 17 -4.41 -21.11 -22.36
C ARG A 17 -5.21 -21.70 -21.19
N ILE A 18 -4.63 -21.93 -20.01
CA ILE A 18 -5.32 -22.61 -18.88
C ILE A 18 -5.13 -21.83 -17.56
N PHE A 19 -5.44 -20.54 -17.59
CA PHE A 19 -5.23 -19.65 -16.46
C PHE A 19 -6.51 -18.89 -16.10
N GLY A 20 -6.88 -18.92 -14.81
CA GLY A 20 -7.91 -18.04 -14.26
C GLY A 20 -7.43 -16.58 -14.19
N ASP A 21 -8.35 -15.61 -14.06
CA ASP A 21 -8.07 -14.18 -14.25
C ASP A 21 -6.92 -13.62 -13.38
N GLU A 22 -6.79 -14.04 -12.12
CA GLU A 22 -5.66 -13.63 -11.26
C GLU A 22 -4.28 -14.05 -11.79
N SER A 23 -4.23 -15.18 -12.51
CA SER A 23 -2.99 -15.68 -13.14
C SER A 23 -2.61 -14.84 -14.35
N ARG A 24 -3.59 -14.31 -15.07
CA ARG A 24 -3.38 -13.47 -16.25
C ARG A 24 -2.81 -12.12 -15.86
N GLU A 25 -3.25 -11.55 -14.74
CA GLU A 25 -2.66 -10.32 -14.20
C GLU A 25 -1.20 -10.52 -13.78
N LEU A 26 -0.90 -11.60 -13.05
CA LEU A 26 0.47 -11.92 -12.65
C LEU A 26 1.38 -12.12 -13.87
N LEU A 27 0.90 -12.83 -14.90
CA LEU A 27 1.65 -13.03 -16.14
C LEU A 27 1.84 -11.71 -16.88
N ARG A 28 0.80 -10.89 -17.04
CA ARG A 28 0.92 -9.56 -17.67
C ARG A 28 1.93 -8.67 -16.96
N ASP A 29 1.99 -8.71 -15.63
CA ASP A 29 2.96 -7.93 -14.86
C ASP A 29 4.39 -8.51 -14.92
N ILE A 30 4.55 -9.82 -15.10
CA ILE A 30 5.85 -10.45 -15.38
C ILE A 30 6.30 -10.07 -16.82
N GLU A 31 5.39 -10.16 -17.78
CA GLU A 31 5.60 -9.84 -19.20
C GLU A 31 5.87 -8.35 -19.43
N SER A 32 5.25 -7.45 -18.66
CA SER A 32 5.50 -6.00 -18.75
C SER A 32 6.96 -5.64 -18.42
N LYS A 33 7.64 -6.48 -17.64
CA LYS A 33 9.07 -6.36 -17.32
C LYS A 33 9.97 -7.05 -18.37
N GLY A 34 9.38 -7.62 -19.41
CA GLY A 34 10.07 -8.41 -20.44
C GLY A 34 10.54 -9.78 -19.97
N TRP A 35 9.99 -10.30 -18.86
CA TRP A 35 10.41 -11.57 -18.28
C TRP A 35 9.48 -12.71 -18.71
N PRO A 36 10.01 -13.88 -19.10
CA PRO A 36 9.19 -15.08 -19.32
C PRO A 36 8.57 -15.59 -18.01
N GLY A 37 7.27 -15.82 -17.99
CA GLY A 37 6.59 -16.52 -16.89
C GLY A 37 6.60 -18.03 -17.10
N ARG A 38 7.02 -18.80 -16.08
CA ARG A 38 7.02 -20.28 -16.10
C ARG A 38 6.38 -20.85 -14.85
N ARG A 39 5.93 -22.10 -14.94
CA ARG A 39 5.49 -22.88 -13.76
C ARG A 39 6.71 -23.42 -13.05
N LEU A 40 6.72 -23.38 -11.72
CA LEU A 40 7.84 -23.92 -10.94
C LEU A 40 8.04 -25.42 -11.20
N SER A 41 6.97 -26.17 -11.47
CA SER A 41 7.02 -27.58 -11.87
C SER A 41 7.94 -27.85 -13.07
N SER A 42 8.12 -26.87 -13.97
CA SER A 42 9.01 -26.98 -15.14
C SER A 42 10.49 -26.69 -14.84
N LEU A 43 10.80 -26.23 -13.61
CA LEU A 43 12.13 -25.78 -13.19
C LEU A 43 12.77 -26.66 -12.11
N ILE A 44 12.04 -27.68 -11.65
CA ILE A 44 12.49 -28.59 -10.60
C ILE A 44 13.02 -29.88 -11.21
N ALA A 45 14.19 -30.33 -10.76
CA ALA A 45 14.82 -31.56 -11.24
C ALA A 45 14.20 -32.81 -10.58
N ARG A 46 13.56 -32.64 -9.42
CA ARG A 46 12.96 -33.71 -8.62
C ARG A 46 11.69 -33.22 -7.94
N GLU A 47 10.88 -34.19 -7.51
CA GLU A 47 9.67 -33.92 -6.73
C GLU A 47 9.98 -33.13 -5.45
N PRO A 48 9.14 -32.13 -5.06
CA PRO A 48 9.37 -31.38 -3.84
C PRO A 48 9.27 -32.26 -2.59
N GLU A 49 10.13 -31.99 -1.62
CA GLU A 49 10.13 -32.70 -0.35
C GLU A 49 9.71 -31.80 0.80
N LEU A 50 9.01 -32.35 1.79
CA LEU A 50 8.58 -31.60 2.96
C LEU A 50 9.50 -31.87 4.15
N LEU A 51 10.26 -30.85 4.56
CA LEU A 51 11.19 -30.89 5.68
C LEU A 51 10.62 -30.16 6.91
N LYS A 52 11.09 -30.54 8.10
CA LYS A 52 10.91 -29.71 9.31
C LYS A 52 11.98 -28.62 9.28
N ALA A 53 11.62 -27.40 9.68
CA ALA A 53 12.55 -26.25 9.67
C ALA A 53 13.83 -26.44 10.50
N SER A 54 13.85 -27.41 11.43
CA SER A 54 15.03 -27.78 12.23
C SER A 54 15.94 -28.84 11.58
N ALA A 55 15.71 -29.22 10.32
CA ALA A 55 16.54 -30.21 9.64
C ALA A 55 17.82 -29.54 9.11
N GLU A 56 18.98 -30.04 9.54
CA GLU A 56 20.28 -29.70 8.95
C GLU A 56 20.39 -30.36 7.57
N ALA A 57 19.90 -29.66 6.54
CA ALA A 57 20.10 -30.04 5.16
C ALA A 57 20.49 -28.79 4.37
N GLU A 58 21.80 -28.59 4.19
CA GLU A 58 22.35 -27.63 3.24
C GLU A 58 22.63 -28.39 1.93
N SER A 59 21.90 -28.04 0.89
CA SER A 59 22.13 -28.58 -0.46
C SER A 59 22.20 -27.42 -1.45
N VAL A 60 23.35 -27.30 -2.11
CA VAL A 60 23.59 -26.28 -3.15
C VAL A 60 22.57 -26.48 -4.29
N GLY A 61 22.01 -25.40 -4.81
CA GLY A 61 20.99 -25.47 -5.87
C GLY A 61 19.57 -25.71 -5.36
N HIS A 62 19.33 -25.65 -4.05
CA HIS A 62 17.99 -25.81 -3.50
C HIS A 62 17.32 -24.48 -3.18
N LEU A 63 16.00 -24.50 -3.28
CA LEU A 63 15.10 -23.45 -2.80
C LEU A 63 14.23 -24.01 -1.69
N TYR A 64 14.13 -23.24 -0.61
CA TYR A 64 13.32 -23.57 0.56
C TYR A 64 12.13 -22.61 0.65
N VAL A 65 10.91 -23.15 0.65
CA VAL A 65 9.67 -22.35 0.67
C VAL A 65 8.79 -22.75 1.84
N PRO A 66 8.44 -21.83 2.76
CA PRO A 66 7.52 -22.12 3.86
C PRO A 66 6.13 -22.55 3.35
N THR A 67 5.53 -23.55 3.99
CA THR A 67 4.16 -24.01 3.66
C THR A 67 3.05 -23.22 4.33
N THR A 68 3.41 -22.29 5.21
CA THR A 68 2.48 -21.38 5.89
C THR A 68 2.36 -20.07 5.12
N LEU A 69 1.32 -19.29 5.42
CA LEU A 69 1.12 -17.96 4.83
C LEU A 69 2.15 -16.91 5.30
N GLY A 70 2.97 -17.25 6.30
CA GLY A 70 4.08 -16.43 6.81
C GLY A 70 5.43 -17.14 6.65
N GLY A 71 6.52 -16.38 6.73
CA GLY A 71 7.90 -16.87 6.53
C GLY A 71 8.50 -16.47 5.18
N LYS A 72 9.83 -16.52 5.09
CA LYS A 72 10.59 -16.13 3.89
C LYS A 72 11.03 -17.36 3.10
N ALA A 73 10.97 -17.29 1.78
CA ALA A 73 11.69 -18.22 0.92
C ALA A 73 13.19 -17.94 1.02
N ALA A 74 14.02 -18.97 0.92
CA ALA A 74 15.47 -18.83 1.05
C ALA A 74 16.20 -19.87 0.21
N ALA A 75 17.41 -19.54 -0.23
CA ALA A 75 18.34 -20.50 -0.86
C ALA A 75 19.05 -21.38 0.19
N GLU A 76 18.96 -21.01 1.47
CA GLU A 76 19.50 -21.77 2.61
C GLU A 76 18.40 -21.99 3.66
N MET A 77 18.37 -23.18 4.26
CA MET A 77 17.32 -23.56 5.21
C MET A 77 17.20 -22.57 6.38
N ALA A 78 18.34 -22.12 6.93
CA ALA A 78 18.41 -21.15 8.03
C ALA A 78 17.76 -19.80 7.70
N GLY A 79 17.73 -19.42 6.41
CA GLY A 79 17.14 -18.18 5.94
C GLY A 79 15.60 -18.14 5.97
N THR A 80 14.93 -19.29 6.10
CA THR A 80 13.46 -19.36 6.02
C THR A 80 12.72 -18.76 7.22
N ARG A 81 13.38 -18.76 8.40
CA ARG A 81 12.86 -18.24 9.68
C ARG A 81 11.42 -18.70 9.99
N SER A 82 11.10 -19.97 9.71
CA SER A 82 9.78 -20.56 9.93
C SER A 82 9.84 -21.61 11.03
N ASP A 83 8.87 -21.63 11.95
CA ASP A 83 8.71 -22.72 12.94
C ASP A 83 7.92 -23.92 12.37
N GLY A 84 7.51 -23.82 11.09
CA GLY A 84 6.64 -24.77 10.42
C GLY A 84 7.35 -25.78 9.50
N ARG A 85 6.57 -26.37 8.59
CA ARG A 85 7.08 -27.26 7.53
C ARG A 85 7.54 -26.43 6.34
N VAL A 86 8.67 -26.82 5.75
CA VAL A 86 9.32 -26.13 4.64
C VAL A 86 9.42 -27.08 3.46
N LEU A 87 9.10 -26.60 2.26
CA LEU A 87 9.32 -27.33 1.02
C LEU A 87 10.76 -27.15 0.57
N SER A 88 11.44 -28.26 0.29
CA SER A 88 12.75 -28.31 -0.36
C SER A 88 12.56 -28.62 -1.83
N LEU A 89 13.13 -27.79 -2.69
CA LEU A 89 13.03 -27.87 -4.14
C LEU A 89 14.44 -27.91 -4.72
N SER A 90 14.76 -28.97 -5.47
CA SER A 90 16.01 -29.03 -6.24
C SER A 90 15.76 -28.36 -7.60
N LEU A 91 16.38 -27.19 -7.80
CA LEU A 91 16.21 -26.39 -9.01
C LEU A 91 17.23 -26.78 -10.07
N ASP A 92 16.85 -26.63 -11.33
CA ASP A 92 17.82 -26.61 -12.43
C ASP A 92 18.58 -25.28 -12.44
N GLY A 93 19.78 -25.30 -11.88
CA GLY A 93 20.65 -24.12 -11.73
C GLY A 93 21.17 -23.54 -13.04
N GLU A 94 21.02 -24.24 -14.18
CA GLU A 94 21.33 -23.66 -15.50
C GLU A 94 20.20 -22.74 -16.00
N ILE A 95 18.98 -22.95 -15.49
CA ILE A 95 17.78 -22.22 -15.92
C ILE A 95 17.43 -21.10 -14.92
N VAL A 96 17.52 -21.39 -13.62
CA VAL A 96 17.14 -20.44 -12.57
C VAL A 96 18.08 -20.47 -11.36
N ASP A 97 18.55 -19.29 -10.96
CA ASP A 97 19.34 -19.09 -9.74
C ASP A 97 18.43 -19.20 -8.50
N PRO A 98 18.75 -20.06 -7.52
CA PRO A 98 17.96 -20.20 -6.29
C PRO A 98 17.89 -18.91 -5.47
N GLY A 99 18.96 -18.09 -5.49
CA GLY A 99 19.01 -16.82 -4.78
C GLY A 99 18.03 -15.81 -5.36
N PHE A 100 18.03 -15.65 -6.68
CA PHE A 100 17.06 -14.84 -7.41
C PHE A 100 15.63 -15.30 -7.11
N LEU A 101 15.36 -16.59 -7.21
CA LEU A 101 14.00 -17.10 -7.03
C LEU A 101 13.52 -16.94 -5.58
N ALA A 102 14.40 -17.15 -4.59
CA ALA A 102 14.12 -16.88 -3.19
C ALA A 102 13.78 -15.40 -2.94
N ALA A 103 14.60 -14.48 -3.47
CA ALA A 103 14.38 -13.04 -3.37
C ALA A 103 13.04 -12.64 -4.01
N TRP A 104 12.77 -13.12 -5.23
CA TRP A 104 11.52 -12.82 -5.93
C TRP A 104 10.30 -13.37 -5.18
N LEU A 105 10.36 -14.60 -4.65
CA LEU A 105 9.26 -15.19 -3.88
C LEU A 105 8.93 -14.44 -2.59
N ASN A 106 9.87 -13.64 -2.08
CA ASN A 106 9.69 -12.75 -0.93
C ASN A 106 9.12 -11.37 -1.29
N THR A 107 9.05 -11.03 -2.58
CA THR A 107 8.35 -9.83 -3.04
C THR A 107 6.84 -9.95 -2.86
N GLU A 108 6.12 -8.85 -3.09
CA GLU A 108 4.66 -8.84 -3.14
C GLU A 108 4.12 -9.83 -4.20
N GLN A 109 4.65 -9.78 -5.43
CA GLN A 109 4.23 -10.66 -6.53
C GLN A 109 4.51 -12.13 -6.20
N GLY A 110 5.70 -12.41 -5.68
CA GLY A 110 6.08 -13.75 -5.26
C GLY A 110 5.20 -14.29 -4.13
N THR A 111 4.86 -13.44 -3.16
CA THR A 111 3.96 -13.81 -2.06
C THR A 111 2.54 -14.06 -2.55
N ALA A 112 2.03 -13.25 -3.48
CA ALA A 112 0.74 -13.49 -4.12
C ALA A 112 0.72 -14.82 -4.89
N SER A 113 1.78 -15.11 -5.66
CA SER A 113 1.95 -16.39 -6.36
C SER A 113 1.95 -17.58 -5.38
N ARG A 114 2.72 -17.50 -4.29
CA ARG A 114 2.75 -18.54 -3.23
C ARG A 114 1.37 -18.78 -2.61
N ARG A 115 0.67 -17.71 -2.23
CA ARG A 115 -0.67 -17.79 -1.63
C ARG A 115 -1.66 -18.45 -2.58
N ARG A 116 -1.63 -18.10 -3.86
CA ARG A 116 -2.45 -18.72 -4.90
C ARG A 116 -2.15 -20.21 -5.01
N ALA A 117 -0.88 -20.59 -5.15
CA ALA A 117 -0.49 -22.00 -5.26
C ALA A 117 -0.95 -22.82 -4.05
N ILE A 118 -0.83 -22.26 -2.84
CA ILE A 118 -1.34 -22.88 -1.60
C ILE A 118 -2.87 -23.04 -1.65
N ARG A 119 -3.63 -22.01 -2.02
CA ARG A 119 -5.09 -22.06 -2.11
C ARG A 119 -5.57 -23.09 -3.14
N ALA A 120 -4.97 -23.09 -4.34
CA ALA A 120 -5.32 -24.01 -5.42
C ALA A 120 -5.00 -25.48 -5.10
N SER A 121 -4.02 -25.71 -4.23
CA SER A 121 -3.54 -27.04 -3.86
C SER A 121 -4.10 -27.55 -2.52
N SER A 122 -4.74 -26.68 -1.73
CA SER A 122 -5.38 -27.05 -0.46
C SER A 122 -6.77 -27.66 -0.69
N ARG A 123 -7.14 -28.65 0.12
CA ARG A 123 -8.51 -29.19 0.19
C ARG A 123 -9.03 -29.09 1.62
N GLY A 124 -9.98 -28.19 1.89
CA GLY A 124 -10.66 -28.06 3.19
C GLY A 124 -11.24 -26.67 3.44
N THR A 125 -12.33 -26.58 4.20
CA THR A 125 -13.11 -25.34 4.42
C THR A 125 -12.59 -24.45 5.55
N PHE A 126 -11.68 -24.92 6.40
CA PHE A 126 -11.29 -24.22 7.64
C PHE A 126 -9.79 -24.10 7.92
N ILE A 127 -8.90 -24.91 7.31
CA ILE A 127 -7.43 -24.74 7.40
C ILE A 127 -6.79 -25.08 6.05
N ASN A 128 -6.29 -24.06 5.35
CA ASN A 128 -5.55 -24.22 4.08
C ASN A 128 -4.12 -24.71 4.35
N ALA A 129 -3.98 -25.98 4.73
CA ALA A 129 -2.68 -26.60 4.94
C ALA A 129 -2.30 -27.46 3.72
N LEU A 130 -1.11 -27.23 3.16
CA LEU A 130 -0.55 -28.06 2.10
C LEU A 130 -0.33 -29.50 2.63
N ARG A 131 -0.81 -30.49 1.87
CA ARG A 131 -0.61 -31.91 2.18
C ARG A 131 0.81 -32.33 1.85
N SER A 132 1.29 -33.38 2.52
CA SER A 132 2.64 -33.91 2.35
C SER A 132 2.76 -34.98 1.26
N ASP A 133 1.67 -35.34 0.58
CA ASP A 133 1.75 -36.30 -0.53
C ASP A 133 2.32 -35.66 -1.79
N ALA A 134 3.21 -36.41 -2.43
CA ALA A 134 3.80 -36.20 -3.74
C ALA A 134 2.92 -35.40 -4.73
N SER A 135 1.72 -35.93 -5.01
CA SER A 135 0.77 -35.34 -5.96
C SER A 135 0.31 -33.93 -5.56
N SER A 136 0.09 -33.69 -4.27
CA SER A 136 -0.29 -32.36 -3.76
C SER A 136 0.88 -31.37 -3.82
N LEU A 137 2.11 -31.84 -3.60
CA LEU A 137 3.31 -31.01 -3.69
C LEU A 137 3.64 -30.63 -5.14
N MET A 138 3.56 -31.58 -6.06
CA MET A 138 3.70 -31.32 -7.50
C MET A 138 2.62 -30.39 -8.03
N ARG A 139 1.37 -30.56 -7.58
CA ARG A 139 0.28 -29.63 -7.93
C ARG A 139 0.58 -28.20 -7.44
N TRP A 140 1.13 -28.06 -6.24
CA TRP A 140 1.53 -26.76 -5.73
C TRP A 140 2.63 -26.12 -6.60
N ALA A 141 3.64 -26.90 -7.00
CA ALA A 141 4.68 -26.41 -7.90
C ALA A 141 4.13 -26.03 -9.28
N ASP A 142 3.11 -26.75 -9.76
CA ASP A 142 2.46 -26.48 -11.04
C ASP A 142 1.61 -25.20 -11.03
N GLU A 143 0.98 -24.89 -9.89
CA GLU A 143 0.19 -23.66 -9.70
C GLU A 143 1.05 -22.43 -9.41
N LEU A 144 2.31 -22.61 -8.99
CA LEU A 144 3.23 -21.52 -8.70
C LEU A 144 3.86 -20.98 -9.99
N ILE A 145 3.48 -19.75 -10.36
CA ILE A 145 4.07 -19.04 -11.50
C ILE A 145 5.24 -18.19 -11.01
N VAL A 146 6.37 -18.28 -11.71
CA VAL A 146 7.61 -17.59 -11.38
C VAL A 146 8.22 -16.96 -12.65
N PRO A 147 8.90 -15.81 -12.55
CA PRO A 147 9.61 -15.21 -13.68
C PRO A 147 10.94 -15.93 -13.89
N VAL A 148 11.36 -16.03 -15.14
CA VAL A 148 12.65 -16.63 -15.54
C VAL A 148 13.35 -15.68 -16.53
N PRO A 149 13.85 -14.51 -16.06
CA PRO A 149 14.64 -13.61 -16.90
C PRO A 149 15.98 -14.27 -17.28
N ASP A 150 16.77 -13.62 -18.13
CA ASP A 150 18.10 -14.13 -18.49
C ASP A 150 19.02 -14.24 -17.25
N HIS A 151 19.98 -15.17 -17.31
CA HIS A 151 20.85 -15.48 -16.18
C HIS A 151 21.66 -14.26 -15.67
N GLY A 152 22.03 -13.32 -16.56
CA GLY A 152 22.71 -12.09 -16.17
C GLY A 152 21.83 -11.21 -15.30
N THR A 153 20.57 -11.04 -15.68
CA THR A 153 19.55 -10.32 -14.89
C THR A 153 19.29 -11.01 -13.54
N GLN A 154 19.17 -12.34 -13.52
CA GLN A 154 18.95 -13.10 -12.28
C GLN A 154 20.07 -12.85 -11.26
N LEU A 155 21.33 -13.00 -11.68
CA LEU A 155 22.50 -12.76 -10.82
C LEU A 155 22.60 -11.30 -10.35
N ALA A 156 22.30 -10.33 -11.22
CA ALA A 156 22.35 -8.93 -10.86
C ALA A 156 21.33 -8.59 -9.77
N LEU A 157 20.10 -9.11 -9.88
CA LEU A 157 19.05 -8.89 -8.90
C LEU A 157 19.31 -9.64 -7.59
N SER A 158 19.77 -10.89 -7.63
CA SER A 158 20.11 -11.65 -6.43
C SER A 158 21.29 -11.01 -5.67
N SER A 159 22.31 -10.54 -6.41
CA SER A 159 23.45 -9.81 -5.82
C SER A 159 23.02 -8.49 -5.18
N ALA A 160 22.08 -7.77 -5.82
CA ALA A 160 21.52 -6.55 -5.24
C ALA A 160 20.75 -6.84 -3.95
N ASP A 161 19.93 -7.89 -3.91
CA ASP A 161 19.17 -8.29 -2.72
C ASP A 161 20.11 -8.70 -1.57
N VAL A 162 21.13 -9.52 -1.84
CA VAL A 162 22.16 -9.90 -0.86
C VAL A 162 22.85 -8.66 -0.28
N ARG A 163 23.16 -7.67 -1.12
CA ARG A 163 23.75 -6.41 -0.67
C ARG A 163 22.80 -5.62 0.23
N LEU A 164 21.51 -5.55 -0.11
CA LEU A 164 20.50 -4.90 0.74
C LEU A 164 20.34 -5.61 2.09
N LEU A 165 20.33 -6.94 2.11
CA LEU A 165 20.30 -7.74 3.33
C LEU A 165 21.53 -7.48 4.21
N SER A 166 22.70 -7.27 3.61
CA SER A 166 23.92 -6.90 4.35
C SER A 166 23.78 -5.54 5.06
N PHE A 167 23.08 -4.59 4.44
CA PHE A 167 22.77 -3.30 5.06
C PHE A 167 21.75 -3.44 6.19
N GLU A 168 20.72 -4.29 6.04
CA GLU A 168 19.75 -4.59 7.10
C GLU A 168 20.45 -5.21 8.33
N ALA A 169 21.37 -6.15 8.11
CA ALA A 169 22.15 -6.77 9.17
C ALA A 169 23.05 -5.75 9.88
N ALA A 170 23.75 -4.90 9.12
CA ALA A 170 24.59 -3.83 9.68
C ALA A 170 23.74 -2.84 10.51
N LEU A 171 22.57 -2.44 10.01
CA LEU A 171 21.65 -1.56 10.73
C LEU A 171 21.13 -2.22 12.03
N SER A 172 20.81 -3.51 11.99
CA SER A 172 20.38 -4.26 13.16
C SER A 172 21.47 -4.31 14.24
N ALA A 173 22.72 -4.56 13.85
CA ALA A 173 23.86 -4.51 14.78
C ALA A 173 24.06 -3.10 15.39
N GLN A 174 23.87 -2.03 14.60
CA GLN A 174 23.92 -0.67 15.13
C GLN A 174 22.78 -0.41 16.13
N ARG A 175 21.56 -0.90 15.86
CA ARG A 175 20.44 -0.81 16.81
C ARG A 175 20.74 -1.52 18.12
N GLU A 176 21.33 -2.72 18.08
CA GLU A 176 21.78 -3.42 19.28
C GLU A 176 22.85 -2.62 20.05
N SER A 177 23.77 -1.98 19.33
CA SER A 177 24.83 -1.16 19.95
C SER A 177 24.30 0.05 20.73
N VAL A 178 23.19 0.66 20.29
CA VAL A 178 22.52 1.76 21.00
C VAL A 178 22.08 1.31 22.40
N TRP A 179 21.55 0.10 22.52
CA TRP A 179 21.13 -0.45 23.82
C TRP A 179 22.31 -0.93 24.66
N ALA A 180 23.38 -1.40 24.02
CA ALA A 180 24.60 -1.80 24.71
C ALA A 180 25.42 -0.60 25.23
N SER A 181 25.28 0.58 24.62
CA SER A 181 25.99 1.81 25.02
C SER A 181 25.13 3.05 24.79
N PRO A 182 24.14 3.31 25.68
CA PRO A 182 23.17 4.40 25.50
C PRO A 182 23.79 5.80 25.42
N GLU A 183 24.95 6.00 26.07
CA GLU A 183 25.71 7.25 26.10
C GLU A 183 26.12 7.74 24.70
N GLY A 184 26.28 6.82 23.73
CA GLY A 184 26.70 7.11 22.35
C GLY A 184 25.59 6.95 21.31
N ALA A 185 24.33 6.88 21.74
CA ALA A 185 23.19 6.63 20.86
C ALA A 185 23.06 7.69 19.74
N GLU A 186 23.29 8.96 20.08
CA GLU A 186 23.20 10.08 19.14
C GLU A 186 24.27 9.99 18.03
N ASP A 187 25.50 9.59 18.37
CA ASP A 187 26.59 9.39 17.42
C ASP A 187 26.36 8.19 16.48
N VAL A 188 25.69 7.15 16.95
CA VAL A 188 25.28 6.01 16.12
C VAL A 188 24.21 6.45 15.11
N VAL A 189 23.21 7.19 15.56
CA VAL A 189 22.14 7.71 14.68
C VAL A 189 22.71 8.66 13.63
N ASN A 190 23.55 9.63 14.03
CA ASN A 190 24.12 10.62 13.12
C ASN A 190 24.98 10.01 12.01
N ARG A 191 25.70 8.91 12.29
CA ARG A 191 26.50 8.19 11.28
C ARG A 191 25.64 7.54 10.19
N ILE A 192 24.43 7.10 10.54
CA ILE A 192 23.52 6.41 9.63
C ILE A 192 22.62 7.41 8.91
N ALA A 193 22.25 8.50 9.57
CA ALA A 193 21.40 9.56 9.03
C ALA A 193 21.96 10.17 7.72
N GLY A 194 23.28 10.19 7.54
CA GLY A 194 23.88 10.66 6.28
C GLY A 194 23.66 9.72 5.07
N ALA A 195 23.40 8.44 5.31
CA ALA A 195 23.20 7.43 4.25
C ALA A 195 21.74 7.29 3.82
N PHE A 196 20.80 7.72 4.67
CA PHE A 196 19.37 7.69 4.41
C PHE A 196 18.84 9.11 4.51
N ASP A 197 18.30 9.67 3.42
CA ASP A 197 17.45 10.85 3.53
C ASP A 197 16.09 10.43 4.12
N ASP A 198 16.11 10.07 5.40
CA ASP A 198 14.96 9.68 6.21
C ASP A 198 14.31 10.90 6.86
N SER A 199 14.68 12.10 6.40
CA SER A 199 14.00 13.32 6.83
C SER A 199 12.52 13.23 6.46
N LEU A 200 11.67 13.73 7.36
CA LEU A 200 10.25 13.92 7.05
C LEU A 200 10.10 14.72 5.75
N SER A 201 10.97 15.70 5.52
CA SER A 201 11.02 16.52 4.29
C SER A 201 11.13 15.68 3.01
N SER A 202 12.01 14.68 2.95
CA SER A 202 12.12 13.76 1.81
C SER A 202 10.87 12.90 1.62
N TRP A 203 10.22 12.50 2.72
CA TRP A 203 8.95 11.79 2.61
C TRP A 203 7.81 12.69 2.08
N LEU A 204 7.79 13.98 2.43
CA LEU A 204 6.77 14.92 1.97
C LEU A 204 6.70 14.98 0.43
N ASP A 205 7.84 14.89 -0.26
CA ASP A 205 7.92 14.92 -1.72
C ASP A 205 7.21 13.74 -2.41
N HIS A 206 6.83 12.72 -1.66
CA HIS A 206 6.13 11.52 -2.15
C HIS A 206 4.68 11.45 -1.68
N LEU A 207 4.23 12.40 -0.86
CA LEU A 207 2.88 12.44 -0.31
C LEU A 207 1.93 13.26 -1.18
N PRO A 208 0.63 12.93 -1.22
CA PRO A 208 -0.38 13.78 -1.84
C PRO A 208 -0.32 15.20 -1.25
N TYR A 209 -0.39 16.21 -2.13
CA TYR A 209 -0.24 17.62 -1.75
C TYR A 209 -1.09 18.04 -0.54
N PRO A 210 -2.39 17.64 -0.41
CA PRO A 210 -3.21 17.91 0.78
C PRO A 210 -2.55 17.55 2.12
N VAL A 211 -1.86 16.41 2.16
CA VAL A 211 -1.20 15.89 3.35
C VAL A 211 0.18 16.52 3.52
N ALA A 212 0.96 16.54 2.44
CA ALA A 212 2.34 17.03 2.45
C ALA A 212 2.44 18.49 2.94
N SER A 213 1.54 19.33 2.46
CA SER A 213 1.45 20.76 2.80
C SER A 213 0.98 21.03 4.24
N ALA A 214 0.08 20.21 4.78
CA ALA A 214 -0.34 20.30 6.19
C ALA A 214 0.81 19.89 7.12
N LEU A 215 1.54 18.82 6.76
CA LEU A 215 2.76 18.42 7.47
C LEU A 215 3.85 19.48 7.38
N TRP A 216 4.05 20.07 6.20
CA TRP A 216 5.00 21.18 6.02
C TRP A 216 4.69 22.35 6.95
N THR A 217 3.42 22.70 7.12
CA THR A 217 3.00 23.73 8.06
C THR A 217 3.39 23.40 9.50
N ALA A 218 3.35 22.12 9.89
CA ALA A 218 3.83 21.67 11.19
C ALA A 218 5.36 21.72 11.31
N GLU A 219 6.10 21.33 10.26
CA GLU A 219 7.57 21.41 10.23
C GLU A 219 8.08 22.84 10.39
N THR A 220 7.39 23.81 9.78
CA THR A 220 7.83 25.22 9.78
C THR A 220 7.27 26.06 10.92
N ALA A 221 6.51 25.48 11.85
CA ALA A 221 5.95 26.19 12.99
C ALA A 221 7.06 26.69 13.93
N SER A 222 6.93 27.92 14.44
CA SER A 222 8.02 28.61 15.15
C SER A 222 8.17 28.22 16.62
N THR A 223 7.08 27.79 17.26
CA THR A 223 7.09 27.39 18.69
C THR A 223 6.61 25.96 18.87
N ALA A 224 7.06 25.28 19.92
CA ALA A 224 6.67 23.90 20.21
C ALA A 224 5.14 23.72 20.36
N GLY A 225 4.45 24.71 20.93
CA GLY A 225 2.99 24.68 21.08
C GLY A 225 2.24 24.88 19.76
N GLU A 226 2.73 25.73 18.87
CA GLU A 226 2.19 25.87 17.51
C GLU A 226 2.46 24.61 16.69
N GLN A 227 3.67 24.07 16.79
CA GLN A 227 4.06 22.83 16.12
C GLN A 227 3.18 21.66 16.56
N GLN A 228 2.91 21.52 17.87
CA GLN A 228 2.01 20.49 18.37
C GLN A 228 0.61 20.61 17.75
N ARG A 229 0.03 21.81 17.73
CA ARG A 229 -1.30 22.05 17.14
C ARG A 229 -1.30 21.77 15.63
N ALA A 230 -0.27 22.23 14.93
CA ALA A 230 -0.12 22.03 13.50
C ALA A 230 0.04 20.53 13.15
N TYR A 231 0.76 19.74 13.95
CA TYR A 231 0.81 18.28 13.76
C TYR A 231 -0.54 17.62 13.99
N ILE A 232 -1.31 18.03 15.01
CA ILE A 232 -2.67 17.51 15.19
C ILE A 232 -3.55 17.81 13.97
N HIS A 233 -3.44 19.01 13.39
CA HIS A 233 -4.13 19.37 12.16
C HIS A 233 -3.62 18.59 10.94
N ALA A 234 -2.31 18.32 10.85
CA ALA A 234 -1.76 17.46 9.81
C ALA A 234 -2.29 16.03 9.92
N TRP A 235 -2.48 15.50 11.13
CA TRP A 235 -3.16 14.24 11.35
C TRP A 235 -4.65 14.29 10.97
N GLU A 236 -5.35 15.39 11.23
CA GLU A 236 -6.72 15.60 10.71
C GLU A 236 -6.74 15.57 9.18
N ALA A 237 -5.77 16.20 8.51
CA ALA A 237 -5.61 16.18 7.06
C ALA A 237 -5.39 14.74 6.54
N ILE A 238 -4.49 13.98 7.16
CA ILE A 238 -4.21 12.58 6.83
C ILE A 238 -5.47 11.74 6.93
N VAL A 239 -6.16 11.81 8.07
CA VAL A 239 -7.35 10.99 8.33
C VAL A 239 -8.50 11.38 7.42
N THR A 240 -8.74 12.67 7.18
CA THR A 240 -9.79 13.14 6.26
C THR A 240 -9.50 12.73 4.82
N PHE A 241 -8.26 12.92 4.36
CA PHE A 241 -7.85 12.51 3.01
C PHE A 241 -7.99 10.99 2.84
N HIS A 242 -7.49 10.20 3.78
CA HIS A 242 -7.58 8.74 3.74
C HIS A 242 -9.04 8.25 3.76
N ALA A 243 -9.89 8.84 4.60
CA ALA A 243 -11.32 8.55 4.62
C ALA A 243 -11.99 8.87 3.27
N THR A 244 -11.61 9.99 2.64
CA THR A 244 -12.10 10.38 1.31
C THR A 244 -11.73 9.35 0.25
N VAL A 245 -10.47 8.91 0.24
CA VAL A 245 -9.99 7.86 -0.68
C VAL A 245 -10.78 6.57 -0.51
N LEU A 246 -10.91 6.09 0.74
CA LEU A 246 -11.63 4.85 1.03
C LEU A 246 -13.12 4.93 0.67
N LEU A 247 -13.78 6.05 1.00
CA LEU A 247 -15.18 6.28 0.63
C LEU A 247 -15.35 6.27 -0.89
N SER A 248 -14.52 7.03 -1.62
CA SER A 248 -14.53 7.04 -3.09
C SER A 248 -14.40 5.63 -3.68
N ALA A 249 -13.43 4.84 -3.18
CA ALA A 249 -13.25 3.47 -3.65
C ALA A 249 -14.48 2.60 -3.35
N SER A 250 -15.03 2.66 -2.13
CA SER A 250 -16.22 1.89 -1.74
C SER A 250 -17.48 2.25 -2.53
N ARG A 251 -17.56 3.47 -3.08
CA ARG A 251 -18.71 3.96 -3.86
C ARG A 251 -18.67 3.56 -5.32
N THR A 252 -17.52 3.10 -5.80
CA THR A 252 -17.33 2.69 -7.19
C THR A 252 -18.06 1.38 -7.51
N ASP A 253 -18.36 0.54 -6.49
CA ASP A 253 -19.22 -0.63 -6.63
C ASP A 253 -20.66 -0.34 -6.12
N PRO A 254 -21.66 -0.23 -7.01
CA PRO A 254 -23.03 0.06 -6.62
C PRO A 254 -23.65 -0.99 -5.69
N GLY A 255 -23.20 -2.24 -5.76
CA GLY A 255 -23.78 -3.35 -5.00
C GLY A 255 -23.44 -3.33 -3.51
N SER A 256 -22.28 -2.78 -3.14
CA SER A 256 -21.80 -2.74 -1.75
C SER A 256 -21.99 -1.37 -1.08
N ARG A 257 -22.12 -0.30 -1.87
CA ARG A 257 -22.24 1.09 -1.40
C ARG A 257 -23.27 1.29 -0.28
N SER A 258 -24.51 0.84 -0.49
CA SER A 258 -25.62 1.11 0.45
C SER A 258 -25.42 0.42 1.80
N GLY A 259 -24.90 -0.80 1.82
CA GLY A 259 -24.61 -1.54 3.05
C GLY A 259 -23.44 -0.95 3.84
N VAL A 260 -22.39 -0.50 3.14
CA VAL A 260 -21.24 0.18 3.75
C VAL A 260 -21.69 1.50 4.38
N GLU A 261 -22.36 2.37 3.63
CA GLU A 261 -22.84 3.68 4.11
C GLU A 261 -23.85 3.54 5.26
N ALA A 262 -24.78 2.58 5.18
CA ALA A 262 -25.71 2.30 6.26
C ALA A 262 -25.01 1.88 7.55
N GLY A 263 -23.98 1.03 7.45
CA GLY A 263 -23.17 0.63 8.60
C GLY A 263 -22.35 1.78 9.19
N ILE A 264 -21.78 2.66 8.35
CA ILE A 264 -21.09 3.87 8.82
C ILE A 264 -22.07 4.73 9.62
N ARG A 265 -23.23 5.05 9.04
CA ARG A 265 -24.25 5.89 9.67
C ARG A 265 -24.72 5.30 11.00
N GLN A 266 -24.94 3.99 11.06
CA GLN A 266 -25.30 3.32 12.31
C GLN A 266 -24.23 3.56 13.39
N THR A 267 -22.95 3.30 13.09
CA THR A 267 -21.86 3.47 14.07
C THR A 267 -21.64 4.93 14.46
N LEU A 268 -21.83 5.88 13.52
CA LEU A 268 -21.79 7.31 13.83
C LEU A 268 -22.88 7.68 14.85
N ASN A 269 -24.12 7.23 14.62
CA ASN A 269 -25.25 7.48 15.51
C ASN A 269 -25.02 6.88 16.91
N GLU A 270 -24.53 5.64 16.98
CA GLU A 270 -24.18 4.96 18.25
C GLU A 270 -23.11 5.72 19.05
N LYS A 271 -22.19 6.40 18.37
CA LYS A 271 -21.13 7.21 18.99
C LYS A 271 -21.51 8.69 19.15
N HIS A 272 -22.76 9.08 18.87
CA HIS A 272 -23.23 10.47 18.88
C HIS A 272 -22.40 11.41 17.98
N LEU A 273 -21.94 10.89 16.84
CA LEU A 273 -21.22 11.61 15.79
C LEU A 273 -22.14 11.79 14.58
N SER A 274 -21.84 12.77 13.73
CA SER A 274 -22.55 13.00 12.48
C SER A 274 -21.60 13.52 11.40
N ILE A 275 -21.93 13.27 10.13
CA ILE A 275 -21.15 13.77 9.00
C ILE A 275 -21.39 15.26 8.79
N GLU A 276 -22.57 15.78 9.10
CA GLU A 276 -22.92 17.21 9.04
C GLU A 276 -22.04 18.05 9.98
N ARG A 277 -21.42 17.42 10.98
CA ARG A 277 -20.43 18.06 11.86
C ARG A 277 -19.23 17.14 12.05
N ALA A 278 -18.42 17.01 11.00
CA ALA A 278 -17.29 16.11 11.00
C ALA A 278 -16.22 16.52 12.02
N SER A 279 -15.76 15.53 12.76
CA SER A 279 -14.66 15.60 13.70
C SER A 279 -13.60 14.57 13.33
N PHE A 280 -12.43 14.62 13.97
CA PHE A 280 -11.43 13.55 13.88
C PHE A 280 -12.07 12.17 14.09
N GLY A 281 -12.91 12.03 15.12
CA GLY A 281 -13.61 10.79 15.45
C GLY A 281 -14.58 10.35 14.35
N THR A 282 -15.26 11.29 13.68
CA THR A 282 -16.15 10.99 12.55
C THR A 282 -15.38 10.30 11.43
N TRP A 283 -14.23 10.84 11.05
CA TRP A 283 -13.39 10.27 10.00
C TRP A 283 -12.76 8.94 10.39
N VAL A 284 -12.35 8.77 11.65
CA VAL A 284 -11.87 7.48 12.17
C VAL A 284 -12.94 6.40 12.04
N VAL A 285 -14.20 6.68 12.40
CA VAL A 285 -15.32 5.72 12.25
C VAL A 285 -15.52 5.32 10.79
N ILE A 286 -15.46 6.29 9.86
CA ILE A 286 -15.56 6.02 8.43
C ILE A 286 -14.46 5.06 7.98
N ILE A 287 -13.20 5.36 8.34
CA ILE A 287 -12.06 4.51 7.99
C ILE A 287 -12.23 3.11 8.58
N GLU A 288 -12.53 3.00 9.88
CA GLU A 288 -12.72 1.71 10.56
C GLU A 288 -13.73 0.82 9.84
N ARG A 289 -14.87 1.40 9.48
CA ARG A 289 -15.94 0.67 8.82
C ARG A 289 -15.58 0.29 7.39
N VAL A 290 -15.11 1.24 6.58
CA VAL A 290 -14.78 0.96 5.18
C VAL A 290 -13.62 -0.04 5.06
N THR A 291 -12.56 0.12 5.86
CA THR A 291 -11.42 -0.82 5.85
C THR A 291 -11.82 -2.23 6.31
N LYS A 292 -12.77 -2.35 7.26
CA LYS A 292 -13.28 -3.67 7.67
C LYS A 292 -14.01 -4.36 6.52
N GLU A 293 -14.90 -3.65 5.83
CA GLU A 293 -15.67 -4.21 4.71
C GLU A 293 -14.76 -4.58 3.54
N LEU A 294 -13.88 -3.67 3.10
CA LEU A 294 -12.94 -3.93 2.01
C LEU A 294 -12.02 -5.12 2.28
N ARG A 295 -11.49 -5.26 3.51
CA ARG A 295 -10.68 -6.43 3.86
C ARG A 295 -11.46 -7.72 3.87
N SER A 296 -12.69 -7.69 4.40
CA SER A 296 -13.54 -8.88 4.43
C SER A 296 -13.81 -9.37 3.00
N ALA A 297 -14.04 -8.45 2.07
CA ALA A 297 -14.18 -8.75 0.65
C ALA A 297 -12.87 -9.21 -0.02
N LEU A 298 -11.71 -8.65 0.34
CA LEU A 298 -10.41 -9.11 -0.17
C LEU A 298 -9.99 -10.49 0.36
N GLU A 299 -10.39 -10.84 1.58
CA GLU A 299 -10.03 -12.09 2.24
C GLU A 299 -10.99 -13.24 1.88
N ALA A 300 -12.29 -12.97 1.80
CA ALA A 300 -13.35 -13.97 1.66
C ALA A 300 -14.21 -13.83 0.40
N GLY A 301 -14.01 -12.76 -0.39
CA GLY A 301 -14.78 -12.50 -1.61
C GLY A 301 -14.37 -13.40 -2.78
N SER A 302 -15.19 -13.38 -3.83
CA SER A 302 -14.87 -14.07 -5.09
C SER A 302 -13.76 -13.35 -5.87
N ALA A 303 -13.11 -14.04 -6.82
CA ALA A 303 -12.11 -13.42 -7.68
C ALA A 303 -12.66 -12.16 -8.41
N ASP A 304 -13.93 -12.21 -8.84
CA ASP A 304 -14.60 -11.08 -9.46
C ASP A 304 -14.77 -9.89 -8.50
N GLU A 305 -15.06 -10.16 -7.22
CA GLU A 305 -15.18 -9.13 -6.18
C GLU A 305 -13.83 -8.49 -5.87
N VAL A 306 -12.77 -9.29 -5.77
CA VAL A 306 -11.39 -8.81 -5.61
C VAL A 306 -10.98 -7.95 -6.81
N ALA A 307 -11.27 -8.39 -8.03
CA ALA A 307 -10.96 -7.63 -9.25
C ALA A 307 -11.73 -6.30 -9.31
N ARG A 308 -13.01 -6.28 -8.89
CA ARG A 308 -13.79 -5.03 -8.77
C ARG A 308 -13.17 -4.06 -7.78
N ILE A 309 -12.75 -4.55 -6.60
CA ILE A 309 -12.07 -3.71 -5.60
C ILE A 309 -10.76 -3.15 -6.14
N ARG A 310 -9.95 -3.97 -6.81
CA ARG A 310 -8.71 -3.51 -7.45
C ARG A 310 -8.97 -2.42 -8.49
N ARG A 311 -9.98 -2.60 -9.35
CA ARG A 311 -10.41 -1.57 -10.31
C ARG A 311 -10.84 -0.28 -9.61
N ALA A 312 -11.58 -0.38 -8.51
CA ALA A 312 -12.00 0.78 -7.72
C ALA A 312 -10.84 1.57 -7.09
N PHE A 313 -9.67 0.95 -6.91
CA PHE A 313 -8.44 1.62 -6.44
C PHE A 313 -7.51 2.02 -7.60
N GLY A 314 -8.03 2.30 -8.80
CA GLY A 314 -7.18 2.69 -9.93
C GLY A 314 -6.27 1.57 -10.43
N GLY A 315 -6.66 0.31 -10.19
CA GLY A 315 -5.88 -0.87 -10.51
C GLY A 315 -4.75 -1.17 -9.52
N LEU A 316 -4.67 -0.49 -8.37
CA LEU A 316 -3.63 -0.69 -7.36
C LEU A 316 -3.43 -2.18 -7.03
N THR A 317 -2.19 -2.55 -6.74
CA THR A 317 -1.86 -3.93 -6.37
C THR A 317 -2.54 -4.32 -5.06
N GLN A 318 -2.69 -5.62 -4.83
CA GLN A 318 -3.31 -6.10 -3.60
C GLN A 318 -2.57 -5.63 -2.35
N THR A 319 -1.23 -5.62 -2.31
CA THR A 319 -0.53 -5.11 -1.12
C THR A 319 -0.71 -3.60 -0.98
N GLY A 320 -0.78 -2.84 -2.07
CA GLY A 320 -1.12 -1.43 -2.01
C GLY A 320 -2.47 -1.20 -1.32
N ILE A 321 -3.50 -1.97 -1.69
CA ILE A 321 -4.83 -1.90 -1.06
C ILE A 321 -4.79 -2.41 0.39
N GLU A 322 -4.07 -3.50 0.67
CA GLU A 322 -3.90 -4.04 2.03
C GLU A 322 -3.22 -3.02 2.95
N ARG A 323 -2.27 -2.21 2.45
CA ARG A 323 -1.64 -1.12 3.21
C ARG A 323 -2.64 -0.01 3.54
N LEU A 324 -3.42 0.44 2.56
CA LEU A 324 -4.46 1.46 2.76
C LEU A 324 -5.60 0.98 3.67
N THR A 325 -5.83 -0.33 3.74
CA THR A 325 -6.90 -0.94 4.54
C THR A 325 -6.41 -1.65 5.80
N SER A 326 -5.13 -1.48 6.17
CA SER A 326 -4.46 -2.24 7.22
C SER A 326 -5.07 -2.03 8.62
N LYS A 327 -5.00 -3.09 9.45
CA LYS A 327 -5.41 -3.05 10.87
C LYS A 327 -4.50 -2.10 11.65
N GLU A 328 -3.23 -2.08 11.27
CA GLU A 328 -2.15 -1.30 11.84
C GLU A 328 -2.38 0.20 11.63
N PHE A 329 -2.79 0.61 10.43
CA PHE A 329 -3.20 2.00 10.16
C PHE A 329 -4.37 2.41 11.06
N VAL A 330 -5.42 1.59 11.13
CA VAL A 330 -6.60 1.85 11.97
C VAL A 330 -6.21 1.97 13.45
N LYS A 331 -5.32 1.10 13.92
CA LYS A 331 -4.78 1.17 15.29
C LYS A 331 -4.04 2.50 15.52
N LYS A 332 -3.16 2.88 14.60
CA LYS A 332 -2.36 4.11 14.69
C LYS A 332 -3.24 5.36 14.76
N ILE A 333 -4.24 5.50 13.90
CA ILE A 333 -5.12 6.68 13.94
C ILE A 333 -5.97 6.75 15.23
N ASN A 334 -6.30 5.60 15.83
CA ASN A 334 -6.98 5.55 17.13
C ASN A 334 -6.08 5.96 18.29
N GLU A 335 -4.80 5.56 18.26
CA GLU A 335 -3.80 6.01 19.23
C GLU A 335 -3.63 7.54 19.16
N VAL A 336 -3.53 8.09 17.95
CA VAL A 336 -3.46 9.55 17.74
C VAL A 336 -4.75 10.25 18.17
N ASN A 337 -5.93 9.70 17.88
CA ASN A 337 -7.21 10.23 18.36
C ASN A 337 -7.26 10.30 19.90
N THR A 338 -6.74 9.27 20.57
CA THR A 338 -6.64 9.23 22.03
C THR A 338 -5.70 10.32 22.56
N LYS A 339 -4.52 10.47 21.93
CA LYS A 339 -3.57 11.56 22.24
C LYS A 339 -4.21 12.94 22.07
N ARG A 340 -4.85 13.18 20.91
CA ARG A 340 -5.58 14.42 20.60
C ARG A 340 -6.61 14.76 21.67
N ASN A 341 -7.49 13.82 22.00
CA ASN A 341 -8.57 14.07 22.96
C ASN A 341 -8.02 14.36 24.36
N ARG A 342 -6.94 13.67 24.76
CA ARG A 342 -6.25 13.93 26.03
C ARG A 342 -5.59 15.31 26.06
N TRP A 343 -4.91 15.70 24.99
CA TRP A 343 -4.09 16.92 24.95
C TRP A 343 -4.88 18.19 24.63
N LEU A 344 -5.97 18.09 23.85
CA LEU A 344 -6.81 19.25 23.50
C LEU A 344 -8.07 19.37 24.35
N GLY A 345 -8.58 18.26 24.91
CA GLY A 345 -9.86 18.23 25.62
C GLY A 345 -9.77 18.55 27.12
N HIS A 346 -8.62 18.28 27.76
CA HIS A 346 -8.50 18.29 29.23
C HIS A 346 -7.11 18.73 29.72
N THR A 347 -6.66 19.94 29.37
CA THR A 347 -5.36 20.43 29.85
C THR A 347 -5.46 21.81 30.50
N GLY A 348 -4.80 21.94 31.67
CA GLY A 348 -4.42 23.23 32.24
C GLY A 348 -3.19 23.80 31.53
N TYR A 349 -2.39 24.60 32.22
CA TYR A 349 -1.14 25.14 31.66
C TYR A 349 -0.17 24.01 31.24
N THR A 350 0.29 24.04 29.99
CA THR A 350 1.26 23.07 29.44
C THR A 350 2.61 23.75 29.28
N SER A 351 3.66 23.16 29.86
CA SER A 351 5.02 23.67 29.75
C SER A 351 5.59 23.45 28.34
N GLU A 352 6.60 24.23 27.99
CA GLU A 352 7.29 24.09 26.70
C GLU A 352 7.97 22.72 26.53
N GLU A 353 8.50 22.15 27.62
CA GLU A 353 9.07 20.79 27.62
C GLU A 353 8.01 19.73 27.29
N GLU A 354 6.81 19.84 27.87
CA GLU A 354 5.71 18.94 27.57
C GLU A 354 5.24 19.10 26.12
N TRP A 355 5.21 20.32 25.59
CA TRP A 355 4.93 20.52 24.16
C TRP A 355 5.95 19.83 23.25
N ARG A 356 7.25 19.98 23.53
CA ARG A 356 8.30 19.28 22.77
C ARG A 356 8.13 17.76 22.84
N ARG A 357 7.80 17.22 24.02
CA ARG A 357 7.54 15.79 24.20
C ARG A 357 6.36 15.30 23.36
N GLN A 358 5.27 16.06 23.31
CA GLN A 358 4.10 15.74 22.49
C GLN A 358 4.41 15.82 21.00
N VAL A 359 5.17 16.83 20.57
CA VAL A 359 5.66 16.96 19.19
C VAL A 359 6.48 15.73 18.80
N LEU A 360 7.48 15.35 19.60
CA LEU A 360 8.30 14.16 19.35
C LEU A 360 7.44 12.89 19.27
N SER A 361 6.41 12.79 20.11
CA SER A 361 5.48 11.66 20.07
C SER A 361 4.68 11.60 18.75
N LEU A 362 4.22 12.75 18.24
CA LEU A 362 3.49 12.84 16.97
C LEU A 362 4.40 12.58 15.76
N GLN A 363 5.66 13.01 15.81
CA GLN A 363 6.67 12.68 14.81
C GLN A 363 6.96 11.18 14.78
N GLY A 364 7.10 10.54 15.95
CA GLY A 364 7.25 9.09 16.05
C GLY A 364 6.06 8.34 15.43
N ASP A 365 4.83 8.79 15.70
CA ASP A 365 3.63 8.23 15.06
C ASP A 365 3.65 8.38 13.53
N LEU A 366 4.20 9.48 13.00
CA LEU A 366 4.32 9.70 11.56
C LEU A 366 5.36 8.77 10.92
N SER A 367 6.47 8.51 11.60
CA SER A 367 7.46 7.54 11.15
C SER A 367 6.90 6.12 11.11
N GLU A 368 6.10 5.72 12.10
CA GLU A 368 5.37 4.46 12.08
C GLU A 368 4.33 4.42 10.94
N LEU A 369 3.61 5.52 10.72
CA LEU A 369 2.66 5.63 9.61
C LEU A 369 3.36 5.46 8.25
N ARG A 370 4.53 6.07 8.05
CA ARG A 370 5.37 5.90 6.85
C ARG A 370 5.70 4.43 6.61
N GLN A 371 6.02 3.67 7.66
CA GLN A 371 6.29 2.23 7.53
C GLN A 371 5.05 1.43 7.14
N ILE A 372 3.88 1.76 7.71
CA ILE A 372 2.62 1.09 7.41
C ILE A 372 2.19 1.33 5.95
N LEU A 373 2.22 2.58 5.49
CA LEU A 373 1.80 2.95 4.14
C LEU A 373 2.87 2.63 3.08
N GLY A 374 4.13 2.62 3.48
CA GLY A 374 5.29 2.45 2.60
C GLY A 374 5.23 3.39 1.40
N THR A 375 5.40 2.83 0.21
CA THR A 375 5.46 3.56 -1.07
C THR A 375 4.11 3.67 -1.78
N VAL A 376 2.97 3.40 -1.12
CA VAL A 376 1.67 3.30 -1.81
C VAL A 376 1.30 4.56 -2.60
N TRP A 377 1.59 5.75 -2.06
CA TRP A 377 1.31 7.02 -2.72
C TRP A 377 2.20 7.32 -3.94
N THR A 378 3.32 6.61 -4.08
CA THR A 378 4.14 6.68 -5.31
C THR A 378 3.59 5.82 -6.44
N GLN A 379 2.79 4.80 -6.09
CA GLN A 379 2.14 3.91 -7.05
C GLN A 379 0.79 4.46 -7.52
N LEU A 380 0.15 5.29 -6.70
CA LEU A 380 -1.17 5.87 -6.94
C LEU A 380 -1.09 7.38 -6.72
N LEU A 381 -0.82 8.12 -7.79
CA LEU A 381 -0.54 9.55 -7.74
C LEU A 381 -1.84 10.34 -7.62
N LEU A 382 -1.84 11.33 -6.73
CA LEU A 382 -2.89 12.35 -6.73
C LEU A 382 -2.68 13.29 -7.91
N VAL A 383 -3.71 13.44 -8.73
CA VAL A 383 -3.70 14.35 -9.87
C VAL A 383 -4.93 15.23 -9.88
N ARG A 384 -4.78 16.43 -10.45
CA ARG A 384 -5.90 17.26 -10.90
C ARG A 384 -6.01 17.09 -12.42
N ALA A 385 -7.14 16.56 -12.86
CA ALA A 385 -7.34 16.19 -14.26
C ALA A 385 -7.37 17.43 -15.17
N GLY A 386 -6.82 17.29 -16.38
CA GLY A 386 -6.81 18.30 -17.42
C GLY A 386 -7.38 17.76 -18.75
N GLY A 387 -6.93 18.31 -19.87
CA GLY A 387 -7.42 17.96 -21.20
C GLY A 387 -7.13 16.51 -21.63
N SER A 388 -8.12 15.88 -22.26
CA SER A 388 -8.11 14.50 -22.74
C SER A 388 -7.95 14.43 -24.27
N LYS A 389 -7.26 13.40 -24.77
CA LYS A 389 -7.08 13.10 -26.19
C LYS A 389 -7.26 11.61 -26.44
N LEU A 390 -8.12 11.25 -27.39
CA LEU A 390 -8.25 9.88 -27.88
C LEU A 390 -7.17 9.61 -28.95
N ARG A 391 -6.36 8.58 -28.73
CA ARG A 391 -5.34 8.08 -29.67
C ARG A 391 -5.73 6.68 -30.17
N ARG A 392 -4.99 6.13 -31.15
CA ARG A 392 -5.27 4.80 -31.72
C ARG A 392 -5.02 3.66 -30.72
N ASP A 393 -4.12 3.88 -29.78
CA ASP A 393 -3.66 2.96 -28.74
C ASP A 393 -4.41 3.11 -27.41
N GLY A 394 -5.29 4.11 -27.28
CA GLY A 394 -6.07 4.34 -26.07
C GLY A 394 -6.37 5.83 -25.84
N ARG A 395 -6.92 6.16 -24.67
CA ARG A 395 -7.11 7.55 -24.24
C ARG A 395 -5.90 7.99 -23.42
N VAL A 396 -5.39 9.18 -23.73
CA VAL A 396 -4.32 9.83 -22.98
C VAL A 396 -4.85 11.15 -22.46
N GLN A 397 -4.68 11.40 -21.16
CA GLN A 397 -5.14 12.62 -20.51
C GLN A 397 -4.00 13.31 -19.76
N ALA A 398 -3.84 14.60 -20.02
CA ALA A 398 -2.89 15.43 -19.29
C ALA A 398 -3.48 15.76 -17.91
N ALA A 399 -2.67 15.66 -16.87
CA ALA A 399 -3.08 15.99 -15.51
C ALA A 399 -1.93 16.63 -14.72
N GLU A 400 -2.28 17.52 -13.80
CA GLU A 400 -1.35 18.15 -12.86
C GLU A 400 -1.07 17.17 -11.71
N VAL A 401 0.20 16.82 -11.50
CA VAL A 401 0.60 15.88 -10.44
C VAL A 401 0.69 16.61 -9.10
N ALA A 402 -0.35 16.46 -8.28
CA ALA A 402 -0.53 17.14 -7.01
C ALA A 402 0.14 16.35 -5.85
N VAL A 403 1.46 16.25 -5.90
CA VAL A 403 2.31 15.54 -4.93
C VAL A 403 3.41 16.49 -4.42
N GLY A 404 3.84 16.32 -3.17
CA GLY A 404 4.88 17.15 -2.56
C GLY A 404 4.34 18.41 -1.88
N THR A 405 5.23 19.30 -1.47
CA THR A 405 4.89 20.52 -0.71
C THR A 405 4.71 21.76 -1.58
N ARG A 406 4.97 21.67 -2.88
CA ARG A 406 5.09 22.83 -3.77
C ARG A 406 4.04 22.81 -4.87
N SER A 407 3.51 24.00 -5.17
CA SER A 407 2.75 24.32 -6.39
C SER A 407 3.37 25.56 -7.07
N PRO A 408 3.25 25.74 -8.39
CA PRO A 408 2.42 24.99 -9.36
C PRO A 408 2.91 23.56 -9.61
N PHE A 409 1.97 22.69 -10.00
CA PHE A 409 2.23 21.27 -10.23
C PHE A 409 2.79 21.00 -11.63
N LYS A 410 3.61 19.95 -11.74
CA LYS A 410 4.06 19.47 -13.06
C LYS A 410 2.91 18.77 -13.76
N ILE A 411 2.78 19.02 -15.07
CA ILE A 411 1.83 18.31 -15.93
C ILE A 411 2.49 17.02 -16.43
N LYS A 412 1.77 15.91 -16.33
CA LYS A 412 2.15 14.60 -16.91
C LYS A 412 0.98 14.06 -17.74
N GLU A 413 1.29 13.33 -18.82
CA GLU A 413 0.30 12.56 -19.57
C GLU A 413 0.13 11.17 -18.94
N PHE A 414 -1.13 10.72 -18.82
CA PHE A 414 -1.49 9.40 -18.32
C PHE A 414 -2.33 8.65 -19.35
N SER A 415 -2.01 7.38 -19.59
CA SER A 415 -2.87 6.49 -20.36
C SER A 415 -3.98 5.97 -19.45
N VAL A 416 -5.24 6.21 -19.79
CA VAL A 416 -6.41 5.87 -18.96
C VAL A 416 -7.51 5.21 -19.80
N GLY A 417 -8.27 4.29 -19.22
CA GLY A 417 -9.44 3.70 -19.88
C GLY A 417 -10.65 4.64 -19.85
N GLU A 418 -10.99 5.13 -18.66
CA GLU A 418 -12.07 6.08 -18.41
C GLU A 418 -11.58 7.53 -18.40
N GLU A 419 -12.42 8.45 -18.84
CA GLU A 419 -12.09 9.87 -18.89
C GLU A 419 -12.24 10.49 -17.50
N MET A 420 -11.21 11.23 -17.08
CA MET A 420 -11.27 12.03 -15.86
C MET A 420 -11.97 13.36 -16.15
N VAL A 421 -12.76 13.86 -15.21
CA VAL A 421 -13.45 15.15 -15.34
C VAL A 421 -12.46 16.28 -15.10
N ASP A 422 -12.37 17.22 -16.05
CA ASP A 422 -11.45 18.36 -15.99
C ASP A 422 -11.58 19.14 -14.68
N GLY A 423 -10.43 19.43 -14.06
CA GLY A 423 -10.33 20.20 -12.83
C GLY A 423 -10.63 19.43 -11.54
N GLU A 424 -11.14 18.20 -11.62
CA GLU A 424 -11.41 17.36 -10.44
C GLU A 424 -10.18 16.55 -10.00
N LEU A 425 -10.23 16.05 -8.77
CA LEU A 425 -9.16 15.28 -8.16
C LEU A 425 -9.34 13.78 -8.38
N TYR A 426 -8.27 13.14 -8.81
CA TYR A 426 -8.21 11.71 -9.03
C TYR A 426 -6.95 11.10 -8.41
N LEU A 427 -7.08 9.86 -7.99
CA LEU A 427 -5.96 8.97 -7.74
C LEU A 427 -5.77 8.08 -8.98
N VAL A 428 -4.59 8.15 -9.59
CA VAL A 428 -4.32 7.52 -10.89
C VAL A 428 -2.99 6.77 -10.88
N ARG A 429 -2.98 5.62 -11.56
CA ARG A 429 -1.77 4.96 -12.02
C ARG A 429 -1.73 5.06 -13.53
N ASP A 430 -0.54 5.19 -14.10
CA ASP A 430 -0.40 5.06 -15.55
C ASP A 430 -0.95 3.72 -16.02
N GLU A 431 -1.62 3.72 -17.17
CA GLU A 431 -2.33 2.57 -17.75
C GLU A 431 -3.50 2.05 -16.90
N SER A 432 -4.00 2.83 -15.93
CA SER A 432 -5.19 2.43 -15.17
C SER A 432 -6.45 2.45 -16.05
N GLU A 433 -7.24 1.38 -16.01
CA GLU A 433 -8.52 1.33 -16.71
C GLU A 433 -9.51 2.37 -16.16
N SER A 434 -9.61 2.48 -14.83
CA SER A 434 -10.57 3.33 -14.13
C SER A 434 -9.86 4.17 -13.07
N PRO A 435 -9.46 5.42 -13.36
CA PRO A 435 -8.93 6.34 -12.36
C PRO A 435 -9.91 6.56 -11.21
N LEU A 436 -9.42 6.63 -9.96
CA LEU A 436 -10.27 6.78 -8.78
C LEU A 436 -10.60 8.27 -8.54
N ARG A 437 -11.84 8.67 -8.85
CA ARG A 437 -12.34 10.02 -8.55
C ARG A 437 -12.46 10.25 -7.04
N LEU A 438 -11.90 11.34 -6.53
CA LEU A 438 -12.05 11.74 -5.13
C LEU A 438 -13.32 12.58 -4.92
N GLY A 439 -14.04 12.29 -3.84
CA GLY A 439 -15.17 13.11 -3.40
C GLY A 439 -14.73 14.49 -2.88
N GLN A 440 -15.67 15.42 -2.75
CA GLN A 440 -15.38 16.83 -2.45
C GLN A 440 -15.00 17.14 -0.99
N PHE A 441 -14.83 16.13 -0.14
CA PHE A 441 -14.36 16.33 1.23
C PHE A 441 -12.93 16.89 1.31
N VAL A 442 -12.17 16.81 0.21
CA VAL A 442 -10.88 17.48 0.04
C VAL A 442 -10.91 18.22 -1.30
N GLN A 443 -10.56 19.51 -1.28
CA GLN A 443 -10.52 20.36 -2.48
C GLN A 443 -9.19 21.08 -2.61
N LEU A 444 -8.73 21.27 -3.84
CA LEU A 444 -7.65 22.19 -4.18
C LEU A 444 -8.24 23.44 -4.83
N ARG A 445 -8.01 24.61 -4.25
CA ARG A 445 -8.46 25.89 -4.80
C ARG A 445 -7.26 26.77 -5.06
N ALA A 446 -7.21 27.40 -6.23
CA ALA A 446 -6.14 28.33 -6.57
C ALA A 446 -6.32 29.63 -5.78
N ALA A 447 -5.23 30.18 -5.24
CA ALA A 447 -5.26 31.52 -4.66
C ALA A 447 -5.45 32.60 -5.76
N PRO A 448 -6.14 33.72 -5.50
CA PRO A 448 -6.42 34.76 -6.50
C PRO A 448 -5.19 35.50 -7.06
N ARG A 449 -4.02 35.36 -6.44
CA ARG A 449 -2.75 35.96 -6.87
C ARG A 449 -1.68 34.88 -6.95
N ASP A 450 -1.36 34.50 -8.19
CA ASP A 450 -0.21 33.70 -8.61
C ASP A 450 -0.04 32.31 -7.96
N ALA A 451 -0.69 31.32 -8.61
CA ALA A 451 -0.30 29.91 -8.77
C ALA A 451 -0.17 28.96 -7.55
N GLN A 452 -0.26 29.42 -6.31
CA GLN A 452 -0.25 28.51 -5.16
C GLN A 452 -1.66 27.95 -4.89
N TYR A 453 -1.77 26.61 -4.83
CA TYR A 453 -3.01 25.94 -4.44
C TYR A 453 -3.13 25.89 -2.92
N THR A 454 -4.30 26.25 -2.39
CA THR A 454 -4.67 25.98 -1.00
C THR A 454 -5.54 24.73 -0.94
N THR A 455 -5.26 23.85 0.03
CA THR A 455 -6.10 22.68 0.29
C THR A 455 -7.14 22.98 1.36
N TYR A 456 -8.39 22.64 1.05
CA TYR A 456 -9.51 22.75 1.97
C TYR A 456 -10.10 21.38 2.29
N PHE A 457 -10.38 21.15 3.57
CA PHE A 457 -10.96 19.92 4.11
C PHE A 457 -12.36 20.22 4.65
N TYR A 458 -13.31 19.34 4.36
CA TYR A 458 -14.66 19.46 4.88
C TYR A 458 -14.67 19.45 6.42
N ASN A 459 -15.38 20.42 7.01
CA ASN A 459 -15.53 20.53 8.46
C ASN A 459 -16.98 20.25 8.90
N ARG A 460 -17.93 21.04 8.39
CA ARG A 460 -19.34 20.94 8.80
C ARG A 460 -20.27 21.64 7.82
N THR A 461 -21.53 21.26 7.86
CA THR A 461 -22.63 21.93 7.18
C THR A 461 -23.27 22.96 8.12
N GLU A 462 -23.51 24.17 7.61
CA GLU A 462 -24.17 25.28 8.29
C GLU A 462 -25.33 25.78 7.42
N GLY A 463 -26.52 25.24 7.66
CA GLY A 463 -27.72 25.54 6.86
C GLY A 463 -27.53 25.11 5.41
N ALA A 464 -27.55 26.07 4.48
CA ALA A 464 -27.34 25.83 3.04
C ALA A 464 -25.85 25.90 2.61
N SER A 465 -24.94 26.10 3.56
CA SER A 465 -23.50 26.23 3.27
C SER A 465 -22.70 25.08 3.88
N VAL A 466 -21.56 24.79 3.26
CA VAL A 466 -20.55 23.85 3.75
C VAL A 466 -19.32 24.66 4.13
N ARG A 467 -18.92 24.57 5.40
CA ARG A 467 -17.67 25.16 5.89
C ARG A 467 -16.53 24.18 5.65
N MET A 468 -15.50 24.65 4.96
CA MET A 468 -14.25 23.93 4.79
C MET A 468 -13.10 24.71 5.42
N VAL A 469 -12.09 24.00 5.91
CA VAL A 469 -10.94 24.57 6.62
C VAL A 469 -9.63 24.20 5.94
N SER A 470 -8.66 25.11 5.98
CA SER A 470 -7.30 24.85 5.56
C SER A 470 -6.42 24.58 6.78
N TYR A 471 -5.55 23.58 6.64
CA TYR A 471 -4.48 23.29 7.61
C TYR A 471 -3.12 23.79 7.13
N GLN A 472 -3.09 24.52 6.02
CA GLN A 472 -1.90 25.15 5.47
C GLN A 472 -1.81 26.60 5.94
N GLN A 473 -0.59 27.15 5.99
CA GLN A 473 -0.42 28.60 5.95
C GLN A 473 -0.83 29.11 4.56
N GLY A 474 -2.08 29.53 4.44
CA GLY A 474 -2.69 30.05 3.21
C GLY A 474 -3.34 31.41 3.43
N PHE A 475 -3.89 31.98 2.35
CA PHE A 475 -4.53 33.30 2.38
C PHE A 475 -5.81 33.29 3.23
N ASP A 476 -6.69 32.31 2.97
CA ASP A 476 -7.92 32.09 3.72
C ASP A 476 -7.82 30.78 4.50
N SER A 477 -8.01 30.85 5.82
CA SER A 477 -8.02 29.68 6.72
C SER A 477 -9.29 28.85 6.60
N GLU A 478 -10.34 29.41 6.00
CA GLU A 478 -11.63 28.76 5.78
C GLU A 478 -12.33 29.31 4.54
N ILE A 479 -13.19 28.49 3.94
CA ILE A 479 -14.09 28.88 2.85
C ILE A 479 -15.50 28.33 3.12
N GLN A 480 -16.46 28.92 2.43
CA GLN A 480 -17.83 28.40 2.35
C GLN A 480 -18.11 27.93 0.93
N ASP A 481 -18.74 26.77 0.82
CA ASP A 481 -19.24 26.19 -0.44
C ASP A 481 -20.74 25.92 -0.33
N ASP A 482 -21.41 25.64 -1.44
CA ASP A 482 -22.83 25.29 -1.46
C ASP A 482 -23.03 23.82 -1.05
N VAL A 483 -23.95 23.57 -0.13
CA VAL A 483 -24.31 22.21 0.29
C VAL A 483 -24.83 21.35 -0.86
N GLU A 484 -25.45 21.95 -1.90
CA GLU A 484 -25.90 21.25 -3.10
C GLU A 484 -24.74 20.51 -3.78
N GLY A 485 -23.56 21.13 -3.83
CA GLY A 485 -22.35 20.53 -4.40
C GLY A 485 -21.88 19.28 -3.67
N PHE A 486 -22.22 19.13 -2.38
CA PHE A 486 -21.81 18.02 -1.53
C PHE A 486 -22.87 16.92 -1.40
N ARG A 487 -24.09 17.11 -1.93
CA ARG A 487 -25.19 16.13 -1.73
C ARG A 487 -24.83 14.73 -2.20
N SER A 488 -24.18 14.60 -3.36
CA SER A 488 -23.71 13.30 -3.88
C SER A 488 -22.65 12.66 -2.98
N ASP A 489 -21.81 13.48 -2.36
CA ASP A 489 -20.72 13.05 -1.48
C ASP A 489 -21.19 12.72 -0.06
N PHE A 490 -22.25 13.35 0.43
CA PHE A 490 -22.90 12.90 1.66
C PHE A 490 -23.59 11.56 1.45
N GLY A 491 -24.34 11.38 0.36
CA GLY A 491 -24.98 10.11 0.04
C GLY A 491 -25.78 9.54 1.22
N GLY A 492 -25.63 8.25 1.51
CA GLY A 492 -26.27 7.58 2.66
C GLY A 492 -25.67 7.89 4.03
N LEU A 493 -24.63 8.74 4.11
CA LEU A 493 -24.01 9.14 5.37
C LEU A 493 -24.80 10.21 6.11
N ALA A 494 -25.57 11.03 5.38
CA ALA A 494 -26.38 12.09 5.97
C ALA A 494 -27.51 11.51 6.83
N LEU A 495 -27.86 12.24 7.89
CA LEU A 495 -29.12 12.07 8.59
C LEU A 495 -30.23 12.57 7.64
N GLY A 496 -31.11 11.65 7.26
CA GLY A 496 -32.28 11.97 6.45
C GLY A 496 -33.28 12.87 7.17
#